data_AF-A0A9E5BDM0-F1
#
_entry.id   AF-A0A9E5BDM0-F1
#
_cell.length_a   1.000
_cell.length_b   1.000
_cell.length_c   1.000
_cell.angle_alpha   90.00
_cell.angle_beta   90.00
_cell.angle_gamma   90.00
#
_symmetry.space_group_name_H-M   'P 1'
#
loop_
_entity.id
_entity.type
_entity.pdbx_description
1 polymer ?
#
loop_
_entity_poly.entity_id
_entity_poly.type
_entity_poly.pdbx_seq_one_letter_code
_entity_poly.pdbx_strand_id
1 'polypeptide(L)' 'VVWELWADEDSLAAHFVHPNYLNMGANFAKYGWVKGDFKKYRVDRVSAVYDDKFRPRADFF' A
#
# COMPACT_ATOMS: atom_id res chain seq x y z
N VAL A 1 5.91 -8.97 3.94
CA VAL A 1 5.73 -7.61 3.39
C VAL A 1 4.23 -7.43 3.15
N VAL A 2 3.67 -6.31 3.60
CA VAL A 2 2.26 -5.94 3.35
C VAL A 2 2.25 -4.85 2.28
N TRP A 3 1.30 -4.95 1.34
CA TRP A 3 1.05 -3.91 0.34
C TRP A 3 -0.40 -3.46 0.45
N GLU A 4 -0.60 -2.15 0.50
CA GLU A 4 -1.92 -1.52 0.56
C GLU A 4 -2.00 -0.53 -0.58
N LEU A 5 -3.01 -0.70 -1.44
CA LEU A 5 -3.31 0.24 -2.52
C LEU A 5 -4.41 1.19 -2.04
N TRP A 6 -4.13 2.49 -2.15
CA TRP A 6 -5.04 3.55 -1.75
C TRP A 6 -5.52 4.32 -2.97
N ALA A 7 -6.80 4.71 -2.98
CA ALA A 7 -7.38 5.46 -4.09
C ALA A 7 -6.77 6.87 -4.20
N ASP A 8 -6.57 7.53 -3.05
CA ASP A 8 -6.06 8.89 -2.94
C ASP A 8 -5.41 9.16 -1.56
N GLU A 9 -4.83 10.36 -1.42
CA GLU A 9 -4.17 10.79 -0.20
C GLU A 9 -5.15 10.97 0.97
N ASP A 10 -6.37 11.44 0.70
CA ASP A 10 -7.40 11.68 1.71
C ASP A 10 -7.86 10.37 2.36
N SER A 11 -8.04 9.32 1.56
CA SER A 11 -8.39 7.98 2.03
C SER A 11 -7.30 7.40 2.94
N LEU A 12 -6.03 7.59 2.59
CA LEU A 12 -4.91 7.16 3.40
C LEU A 12 -4.79 7.99 4.69
N ALA A 13 -4.99 9.31 4.61
CA ALA A 13 -4.98 10.18 5.79
C ALA A 13 -6.09 9.80 6.78
N ALA A 14 -7.30 9.53 6.27
CA ALA A 14 -8.43 9.05 7.07
C ALA A 14 -8.14 7.71 7.75
N HIS A 15 -7.43 6.80 7.07
CA HIS A 15 -7.03 5.53 7.64
C HIS A 15 -6.15 5.70 8.90
N PHE A 16 -5.17 6.60 8.87
CA PHE A 16 -4.23 6.79 9.99
C PHE A 16 -4.88 7.31 11.28
N VAL A 17 -6.05 7.95 11.18
CA VAL A 17 -6.80 8.43 12.36
C VAL A 17 -7.94 7.50 12.75
N HIS A 18 -8.20 6.45 11.97
CA HIS A 18 -9.32 5.54 12.22
C HIS A 18 -9.04 4.64 13.45
N PRO A 19 -10.02 4.42 14.35
CA PRO A 19 -9.82 3.62 15.56
C PRO A 19 -9.24 2.23 15.32
N ASN A 20 -9.62 1.57 14.22
CA ASN A 20 -9.08 0.25 13.87
C ASN A 20 -7.57 0.27 13.61
N TYR A 21 -7.05 1.29 12.93
CA TYR A 21 -5.61 1.42 12.68
C TYR A 21 -4.85 1.65 13.98
N LEU A 22 -5.37 2.56 14.83
CA LEU A 22 -4.78 2.86 16.13
C LEU A 22 -4.77 1.63 17.06
N ASN A 23 -5.89 0.90 17.11
CA ASN A 23 -6.00 -0.32 17.93
C ASN A 23 -5.10 -1.44 17.43
N MET A 24 -4.94 -1.57 16.10
CA MET A 24 -3.98 -2.50 15.51
C MET A 24 -2.55 -2.15 15.94
N GLY A 25 -2.13 -0.89 15.80
CA GLY A 25 -0.81 -0.43 16.23
C GLY A 25 -0.57 -0.67 17.72
N ALA A 26 -1.56 -0.38 18.57
CA ALA A 26 -1.48 -0.63 20.01
C ALA A 26 -1.34 -2.13 20.34
N ASN A 27 -2.05 -3.00 19.63
CA ASN A 27 -1.94 -4.45 19.83
C ASN A 27 -0.57 -4.98 19.42
N PHE A 28 -0.02 -4.50 18.30
CA PHE A 28 1.32 -4.90 17.88
C PHE A 28 2.42 -4.43 18.83
N ALA A 29 2.29 -3.21 19.35
CA ALA A 29 3.24 -2.66 20.32
C ALA A 29 3.34 -3.54 21.59
N LYS A 30 2.22 -4.12 22.05
CA LYS A 30 2.21 -5.05 23.21
C LYS A 30 3.11 -6.27 23.02
N TYR A 31 3.32 -6.70 21.78
CA TYR A 31 4.14 -7.87 21.45
C TYR A 31 5.53 -7.48 20.92
N GLY A 32 5.97 -6.25 21.17
CA GLY A 32 7.33 -5.80 20.83
C GLY A 32 7.55 -5.47 19.36
N TRP A 33 6.50 -5.40 18.54
CA TRP A 33 6.63 -4.91 17.17
C TRP A 33 6.54 -3.39 17.14
N VAL A 34 7.71 -2.74 17.15
CA VAL A 34 7.82 -1.27 17.27
C VAL A 34 8.41 -0.64 16.01
N LYS A 35 9.09 -1.41 15.16
CA LYS A 35 9.80 -0.89 13.98
C LYS A 35 9.73 -1.85 12.80
N GLY A 36 9.63 -1.25 11.62
CA GLY A 36 9.69 -1.91 10.31
C GLY A 36 10.20 -0.92 9.26
N ASP A 37 10.57 -1.43 8.08
CA ASP A 37 10.84 -0.60 6.91
C ASP A 37 9.51 -0.29 6.22
N PHE A 38 8.97 0.89 6.48
CA PHE A 38 7.69 1.35 5.92
C PHE A 38 7.95 2.39 4.84
N LYS A 39 7.45 2.13 3.63
CA LYS A 39 7.62 3.00 2.47
C LYS A 39 6.25 3.32 1.86
N LYS A 40 6.08 4.55 1.40
CA LYS A 40 4.92 5.00 0.63
C LYS A 40 5.39 5.42 -0.76
N TYR A 41 4.66 5.01 -1.79
CA TYR A 41 4.96 5.32 -3.18
C TYR A 41 3.74 5.95 -3.84
N ARG A 42 3.96 7.02 -4.62
CA ARG A 42 2.93 7.57 -5.52
C ARG A 42 3.06 6.88 -6.88
N VAL A 43 1.95 6.38 -7.41
CA VAL A 43 1.93 5.71 -8.71
C VAL A 43 1.48 6.72 -9.77
N ASP A 44 2.46 7.25 -10.51
CA ASP A 44 2.19 8.27 -11.55
C ASP A 44 1.82 7.67 -12.91
N ARG A 45 2.19 6.41 -13.17
CA ARG A 45 1.88 5.71 -14.40
C ARG A 45 1.61 4.23 -14.15
N VAL A 46 0.58 3.71 -14.81
CA VAL A 46 0.19 2.30 -14.77
C VAL A 46 0.02 1.81 -16.20
N SER A 47 0.58 0.66 -16.52
CA SER A 47 0.43 -0.03 -17.80
C SER A 47 -0.14 -1.43 -17.56
N ALA A 48 -0.91 -1.95 -18.51
CA ALA A 48 -1.36 -3.34 -18.45
C ALA A 48 -0.17 -4.30 -18.66
N VAL A 49 -0.17 -5.43 -17.95
CA VAL A 49 0.83 -6.50 -18.14
C VAL A 49 0.69 -7.17 -19.51
N TYR A 50 -0.53 -7.21 -20.05
CA TYR A 50 -0.85 -7.90 -21.30
C TYR A 50 -1.13 -6.90 -22.42
N ASP A 51 -0.67 -7.22 -23.63
CA ASP A 51 -1.07 -6.54 -24.85
C ASP A 51 -2.49 -6.92 -25.31
N ASP A 52 -2.93 -6.35 -26.43
CA ASP A 52 -4.22 -6.60 -27.08
C ASP A 52 -4.42 -8.07 -27.51
N LYS A 53 -3.33 -8.83 -27.62
CA LYS A 53 -3.30 -10.25 -27.99
C LYS A 53 -3.03 -11.15 -26.79
N PHE A 54 -3.15 -10.62 -25.57
CA PHE A 54 -2.95 -11.33 -24.32
C PHE A 54 -1.53 -11.88 -24.12
N ARG A 55 -0.52 -11.21 -24.69
CA ARG A 55 0.89 -11.56 -24.47
C ARG A 55 1.49 -10.72 -23.34
N PRO A 56 2.23 -11.34 -22.41
CA PRO A 56 2.87 -10.60 -21.33
C PRO A 56 3.98 -9.71 -21.87
N ARG A 57 4.06 -8.50 -21.33
CA ARG A 57 5.04 -7.48 -21.68
C ARG A 57 5.86 -7.12 -20.45
N ALA A 58 7.17 -6.96 -20.63
CA ALA A 58 8.12 -6.64 -19.55
C ALA A 58 8.64 -5.19 -19.63
N ASP A 59 8.36 -4.48 -20.72
CA ASP A 59 8.52 -3.02 -20.76
C ASP A 59 7.63 -2.38 -19.70
N PHE A 60 8.16 -1.41 -18.97
CA PHE A 60 7.37 -0.66 -18.01
C PHE A 60 6.41 0.30 -18.73
N PHE A 61 6.81 0.82 -19.92
CA PHE A 61 6.18 1.96 -20.59
C PHE A 61 6.43 2.07 -22.09
#